data_AF-A0AAU6DIH7-F1
#
_entry.id   AF-A0AAU6DIH7-F1
#
_cell.length_a   1.000
_cell.length_b   1.000
_cell.length_c   1.000
_cell.angle_alpha   90.00
_cell.angle_beta   90.00
_cell.angle_gamma   90.00
#
_symmetry.space_group_name_H-M   'P 1'
#
loop_
_entity.id
_entity.type
_entity.pdbx_description
1 polymer ?
#
loop_
_entity_poly.entity_id
_entity_poly.type
_entity_poly.pdbx_seq_one_letter_code
_entity_poly.pdbx_strand_id
1 'polypeptide(L)'
;MTDLRLDGTIFDDLRKTFSTVSDRMSDVRKTLRGTDGSVVGAHQLVDDVHDFADEWGYGVKQLGKHTHNAVKMIDKIGKSFDKLDLDLAESMKPQKPKGK
;
A
#
# COMPACT_ATOMS: atom_id res chain seq x y z
N MET A 1 -25.01 -16.55 8.29
CA MET A 1 -23.72 -16.76 7.59
C MET A 1 -23.09 -15.40 7.43
N THR A 2 -22.19 -15.04 8.35
CA THR A 2 -21.28 -13.91 8.15
C THR A 2 -20.33 -14.36 7.06
N ASP A 3 -20.73 -14.02 5.85
CA ASP A 3 -20.07 -14.30 4.59
C ASP A 3 -18.58 -14.00 4.73
N LEU A 4 -17.73 -14.92 4.27
CA LEU A 4 -16.27 -14.76 4.19
C LEU A 4 -15.86 -13.68 3.17
N ARG A 5 -16.80 -12.79 2.80
CA ARG A 5 -16.55 -11.38 2.50
C ARG A 5 -15.93 -10.68 3.71
N LEU A 6 -14.76 -11.14 4.13
CA LEU A 6 -13.73 -10.23 4.62
C LEU A 6 -13.64 -9.16 3.55
N ASP A 7 -14.32 -8.06 3.87
CA ASP A 7 -14.83 -7.07 2.94
C ASP A 7 -13.74 -6.74 1.93
N GLY A 8 -13.91 -7.17 0.67
CA GLY A 8 -12.88 -6.96 -0.36
C GLY A 8 -12.48 -5.48 -0.46
N THR A 9 -13.41 -4.61 -0.06
CA THR A 9 -13.20 -3.17 0.13
C THR A 9 -12.10 -2.84 1.15
N ILE A 10 -12.02 -3.54 2.29
CA ILE A 10 -10.97 -3.30 3.31
C ILE A 10 -9.60 -3.68 2.77
N PHE A 11 -9.47 -4.83 2.10
CA PHE A 11 -8.18 -5.23 1.52
C PHE A 11 -7.77 -4.31 0.37
N ASP A 12 -8.73 -3.90 -0.47
CA ASP A 12 -8.48 -2.94 -1.54
C ASP A 12 -8.09 -1.55 -1.00
N ASP A 13 -8.75 -1.08 0.06
CA ASP A 13 -8.45 0.19 0.70
C ASP A 13 -7.06 0.18 1.38
N LEU A 14 -6.71 -0.91 2.08
CA LEU A 14 -5.38 -1.10 2.64
C LEU A 14 -4.32 -1.18 1.54
N ARG A 15 -4.59 -1.94 0.47
CA ARG A 15 -3.71 -2.05 -0.69
C ARG A 15 -3.48 -0.70 -1.35
N LYS A 16 -4.54 0.07 -1.58
CA LYS A 16 -4.49 1.42 -2.16
C LYS A 16 -3.76 2.40 -1.25
N THR A 17 -4.00 2.35 0.05
CA THR A 17 -3.34 3.22 1.01
C THR A 17 -1.83 2.96 1.03
N PHE A 18 -1.43 1.69 1.16
CA PHE A 18 -0.02 1.31 1.21
C PHE A 18 0.70 1.48 -0.13
N SER A 19 0.01 1.31 -1.26
CA SER A 19 0.60 1.54 -2.57
C SER A 19 0.84 3.02 -2.87
N THR A 20 0.03 3.94 -2.31
CA THR A 20 0.09 5.37 -2.66
C THR A 20 0.78 6.26 -1.62
N VAL A 21 0.92 5.82 -0.37
CA VAL A 21 1.47 6.66 0.71
C VAL A 21 2.90 7.14 0.43
N SER A 22 3.75 6.28 -0.15
CA SER A 22 5.13 6.64 -0.50
C SER A 22 5.17 7.72 -1.58
N ASP A 23 4.29 7.65 -2.59
CA ASP A 23 4.23 8.61 -3.68
C ASP A 23 3.75 9.97 -3.16
N ARG A 24 2.70 9.98 -2.35
CA ARG A 24 2.19 11.21 -1.71
C ARG A 24 3.25 11.89 -0.85
N MET A 25 4.01 11.14 -0.06
CA MET A 25 5.11 11.68 0.75
C MET A 25 6.30 12.15 -0.11
N SER A 26 6.53 11.52 -1.26
CA SER A 26 7.54 11.94 -2.23
C SER A 26 7.18 13.27 -2.89
N ASP A 27 5.91 13.48 -3.22
CA ASP A 27 5.46 14.70 -3.87
C ASP A 27 5.53 15.90 -2.91
N VAL A 28 5.15 15.73 -1.64
CA VAL A 28 5.33 16.76 -0.60
C VAL A 28 6.80 17.16 -0.47
N ARG A 29 7.72 16.18 -0.46
CA ARG A 29 9.17 16.45 -0.42
C ARG A 29 9.63 17.26 -1.61
N LYS A 30 9.19 16.94 -2.82
CA LYS A 30 9.56 17.68 -4.04
C LYS A 30 9.09 19.13 -3.97
N THR A 31 7.87 19.36 -3.49
CA THR A 31 7.35 20.72 -3.28
C THR A 31 8.21 21.49 -2.28
N LEU A 32 8.59 20.86 -1.16
CA LEU A 32 9.45 21.48 -0.16
C LEU A 32 10.83 21.84 -0.74
N ARG A 33 11.47 20.90 -1.44
CA ARG A 33 12.79 21.11 -2.07
C ARG A 33 12.76 22.15 -3.21
N GLY A 34 11.64 22.25 -3.92
CA GLY A 34 11.47 23.19 -5.03
C GLY A 34 11.06 24.60 -4.58
N THR A 35 10.86 24.82 -3.28
CA THR A 35 10.54 26.14 -2.74
C THR A 35 11.78 27.04 -2.86
N ASP A 36 11.61 28.21 -3.48
CA ASP A 36 12.71 29.16 -3.67
C ASP A 36 13.24 29.63 -2.31
N GLY A 37 14.48 29.26 -1.98
CA GLY A 37 15.12 29.65 -0.73
C GLY A 37 15.47 31.14 -0.66
N SER A 38 15.41 31.87 -1.79
CA SER A 38 15.74 33.30 -1.81
C SER A 38 14.74 34.17 -1.02
N VAL A 39 13.51 33.69 -0.81
CA VAL A 39 12.48 34.41 -0.02
C VAL A 39 12.65 34.29 1.50
N VAL A 40 13.42 33.32 2.01
CA VAL A 40 13.63 33.14 3.46
C VAL A 40 14.77 33.98 4.03
N GLY A 41 15.53 34.69 3.19
CA GLY A 41 16.51 35.73 3.60
C GLY A 41 17.73 35.24 4.39
N ALA A 42 17.71 34.00 4.90
CA ALA A 42 18.79 33.38 5.65
C ALA A 42 19.31 32.17 4.86
N HIS A 43 20.51 32.30 4.28
CA HIS A 43 21.14 31.26 3.46
C HIS A 43 21.22 29.91 4.19
N GLN A 44 21.51 29.94 5.49
CA GLN A 44 21.58 28.75 6.35
C GLN A 44 20.23 28.01 6.47
N LEU A 45 19.11 28.74 6.44
CA LEU A 45 17.78 28.12 6.47
C LEU A 45 17.46 27.38 5.17
N VAL A 46 18.02 27.84 4.04
CA VAL A 46 17.87 27.16 2.75
C VAL A 46 18.61 25.83 2.75
N ASP A 47 19.84 25.82 3.28
CA ASP A 47 20.65 24.62 3.42
C ASP A 47 19.98 23.61 4.36
N ASP A 48 19.46 24.06 5.52
CA ASP A 48 18.72 23.21 6.45
C ASP A 48 17.47 22.58 5.81
N VAL A 49 16.74 23.32 4.96
CA VAL A 49 15.57 22.82 4.23
C VAL A 49 15.97 21.77 3.19
N HIS A 50 17.11 21.95 2.51
CA HIS A 50 17.62 20.97 1.57
C HIS A 50 18.08 19.68 2.25
N ASP A 51 18.82 19.79 3.36
CA ASP A 51 19.28 18.64 4.14
C ASP A 51 18.10 17.85 4.70
N PHE A 52 17.12 18.56 5.27
CA PHE A 52 15.87 17.96 5.72
C PHE A 52 15.12 17.27 4.57
N ALA A 53 15.06 17.90 3.39
CA ALA A 53 14.46 17.27 2.22
C ALA A 53 15.19 15.98 1.85
N ASP A 54 16.52 15.90 1.94
CA ASP A 54 17.27 14.69 1.62
C ASP A 54 17.07 13.55 2.64
N GLU A 55 17.05 13.86 3.94
CA GLU A 55 16.68 12.90 4.98
C GLU A 55 15.24 12.38 4.81
N TRP A 56 14.30 13.27 4.50
CA TRP A 56 12.94 12.90 4.14
C TRP A 56 12.92 11.92 2.97
N GLY A 57 13.73 12.17 1.94
CA GLY A 57 13.86 11.29 0.78
C GLY A 57 14.29 9.88 1.15
N TYR A 58 15.24 9.77 2.08
CA TYR A 58 15.64 8.47 2.64
C TYR A 58 14.48 7.80 3.40
N GLY A 59 13.77 8.55 4.25
CA GLY A 59 12.62 8.05 5.01
C GLY A 59 11.51 7.51 4.10
N VAL A 60 11.16 8.24 3.04
CA VAL A 60 10.18 7.82 2.03
C VAL A 60 10.62 6.54 1.33
N LYS A 61 11.91 6.41 1.00
CA LYS A 61 12.44 5.18 0.38
C LYS A 61 12.30 3.97 1.30
N GLN A 62 12.52 4.12 2.61
CA GLN A 62 12.32 3.02 3.55
C GLN A 62 10.83 2.70 3.74
N LEU A 63 9.99 3.73 3.88
CA LEU A 63 8.54 3.56 3.96
C LEU A 63 8.01 2.80 2.75
N GLY A 64 8.39 3.19 1.54
CA GLY A 64 7.98 2.53 0.30
C GLY A 64 8.36 1.05 0.24
N LYS A 65 9.52 0.64 0.77
CA LYS A 65 9.88 -0.78 0.86
C LYS A 65 8.93 -1.55 1.79
N HIS A 66 8.64 -0.99 2.97
CA HIS A 66 7.75 -1.62 3.94
C HIS A 66 6.32 -1.72 3.42
N THR A 67 5.80 -0.65 2.82
CA THR A 67 4.44 -0.62 2.30
C THR A 67 4.29 -1.52 1.07
N HIS A 68 5.30 -1.62 0.21
CA HIS A 68 5.32 -2.59 -0.89
C HIS A 68 5.27 -4.05 -0.39
N ASN A 69 6.01 -4.37 0.67
CA ASN A 69 5.94 -5.70 1.29
C ASN A 69 4.57 -5.96 1.93
N ALA A 70 3.96 -4.95 2.57
CA ALA A 70 2.61 -5.05 3.10
C ALA A 70 1.59 -5.33 1.99
N VAL A 71 1.67 -4.63 0.85
CA VAL A 71 0.82 -4.89 -0.33
C VAL A 71 0.96 -6.32 -0.83
N LYS A 72 2.19 -6.85 -0.95
CA LYS A 72 2.42 -8.26 -1.32
C LYS A 72 1.74 -9.25 -0.37
N MET A 73 1.77 -8.94 0.93
CA MET A 73 1.16 -9.79 1.94
C MET A 73 -0.37 -9.73 1.88
N ILE A 74 -0.95 -8.53 1.66
CA ILE A 74 -2.38 -8.34 1.40
C ILE A 74 -2.81 -9.13 0.17
N ASP A 75 -2.09 -9.02 -0.96
CA ASP A 75 -2.39 -9.77 -2.19
C ASP A 75 -2.33 -11.29 -1.95
N LYS A 76 -1.41 -11.76 -1.11
CA LYS A 76 -1.29 -13.18 -0.77
C LYS A 76 -2.47 -13.66 0.09
N ILE A 77 -2.89 -12.85 1.06
CA ILE A 77 -4.05 -13.14 1.91
C ILE A 77 -5.31 -13.21 1.05
N GLY A 78 -5.54 -12.25 0.16
CA GLY A 78 -6.67 -12.25 -0.77
C GLY A 78 -6.74 -13.53 -1.59
N LYS A 79 -5.63 -13.93 -2.24
CA LYS A 79 -5.55 -15.18 -3.01
C LYS A 79 -5.85 -16.43 -2.17
N SER A 80 -5.41 -16.46 -0.90
CA SER A 80 -5.70 -17.56 0.00
C SER A 80 -7.18 -17.65 0.36
N PHE A 81 -7.85 -16.51 0.54
CA PHE A 81 -9.30 -16.46 0.75
C PHE A 81 -10.07 -16.91 -0.49
N ASP A 82 -9.73 -16.40 -1.68
CA ASP A 82 -10.37 -16.79 -2.94
C ASP A 82 -10.29 -18.29 -3.17
N LYS A 83 -9.13 -18.89 -2.86
CA LYS A 83 -8.94 -20.34 -2.96
C LYS A 83 -9.81 -21.10 -1.95
N LEU A 84 -9.86 -20.66 -0.69
CA LEU A 84 -10.69 -21.30 0.33
C LEU A 84 -12.17 -21.25 -0.04
N ASP A 85 -12.63 -20.13 -0.61
CA ASP A 85 -14.00 -19.98 -1.08
C ASP A 85 -14.32 -20.93 -2.24
N LEU A 86 -13.39 -21.03 -3.21
CA LEU A 86 -13.53 -21.98 -4.32
C LEU A 86 -13.57 -23.44 -3.83
N ASP A 87 -12.63 -23.83 -2.96
CA ASP A 87 -12.55 -25.19 -2.41
C ASP A 87 -13.85 -25.53 -1.63
N LEU A 88 -14.40 -24.56 -0.88
CA LEU A 88 -15.68 -24.71 -0.19
C LEU A 88 -16.84 -24.88 -1.17
N ALA A 89 -16.93 -24.02 -2.18
CA ALA A 89 -17.97 -24.09 -3.21
C ALA A 89 -17.92 -25.42 -3.99
N GLU A 90 -16.74 -25.95 -4.26
CA GLU A 90 -16.56 -27.26 -4.88
C GLU A 90 -17.00 -28.41 -3.97
N SER A 91 -16.71 -28.34 -2.67
CA SER A 91 -17.13 -29.36 -1.69
C SER A 91 -18.64 -29.48 -1.55
N MET A 92 -19.38 -28.41 -1.84
CA MET A 92 -20.84 -28.34 -1.76
C MET A 92 -21.56 -28.80 -3.04
N LYS A 93 -20.83 -29.09 -4.13
CA LYS A 93 -21.44 -29.59 -5.37
C LYS A 93 -21.97 -31.01 -5.13
N PRO A 94 -23.24 -31.32 -5.49
CA PRO A 94 -23.80 -32.64 -5.28
C PRO A 94 -23.01 -33.69 -6.08
N GLN A 95 -22.62 -34.79 -5.43
CA GLN A 95 -22.03 -35.93 -6.13
C GLN A 95 -23.04 -36.43 -7.17
N LYS A 96 -22.68 -36.39 -8.46
CA LYS A 96 -23.50 -36.96 -9.53
C LYS A 96 -23.82 -38.42 -9.16
N PRO A 97 -25.10 -38.84 -9.17
CA PRO A 97 -25.43 -40.24 -8.97
C PRO A 97 -24.74 -41.04 -10.07
N LYS A 98 -23.91 -42.00 -9.70
CA LYS A 98 -23.39 -43.01 -10.63
C LYS A 98 -24.60 -43.76 -11.18
N GLY A 99 -24.96 -43.47 -12.43
CA GLY A 99 -26.04 -44.14 -13.15
C GLY A 99 -25.81 -45.65 -13.13
N LYS A 100 -26.88 -46.37 -12.77
CA LYS A 100 -27.03 -47.82 -12.96
C LYS A 100 -27.20 -48.15 -14.43
#